data_AF-A0A9E1P7Q7-F1
#
_entry.id   AF-A0A9E1P7Q7-F1
#
_cell.length_a   1.000
_cell.length_b   1.000
_cell.length_c   1.000
_cell.angle_alpha   90.00
_cell.angle_beta   90.00
_cell.angle_gamma   90.00
#
_symmetry.space_group_name_H-M   'P 1'
#
loop_
_entity.id
_entity.type
_entity.pdbx_description
1 polymer ?
#
loop_
_entity_poly.entity_id
_entity_poly.type
_entity_poly.pdbx_seq_one_letter_code
_entity_poly.pdbx_strand_id
1 'polypeptide(L)' 'IDGAAVYPREVVRRCLYHNAAAVILAHNHPSGVAEPSQADIAITKKLKTALATIEVRVLDHLVIGNSMVVSFAERGLI' A
#
# COMPACT_ATOMS: atom_id res chain seq x y z
N ILE A 1 19.34 -4.13 0.54
CA ILE A 1 18.56 -2.95 0.98
C ILE A 1 17.31 -3.55 1.56
N ASP A 2 17.33 -3.81 2.86
CA ASP A 2 16.39 -4.75 3.47
C ASP A 2 15.26 -3.94 4.11
N GLY A 3 14.32 -3.49 3.25
CA GLY A 3 13.10 -2.78 3.63
C GLY A 3 13.23 -1.24 3.64
N ALA A 4 12.35 -0.57 2.90
CA ALA A 4 12.14 0.87 3.05
C ALA A 4 11.17 1.13 4.22
N ALA A 5 11.55 1.97 5.17
CA ALA A 5 10.65 2.35 6.26
C ALA A 5 9.49 3.20 5.71
N VAL A 6 8.27 2.69 5.82
CA VAL A 6 7.04 3.41 5.43
C VAL A 6 6.43 4.07 6.66
N TYR A 7 6.37 5.40 6.67
CA TYR A 7 5.79 6.18 7.75
C TYR A 7 4.40 6.72 7.34
N PRO A 8 3.31 6.29 8.00
CA PRO A 8 1.95 6.75 7.67
C PRO A 8 1.81 8.27 7.67
N ARG A 9 2.50 8.99 8.58
CA ARG A 9 2.48 10.46 8.63
C ARG A 9 2.93 11.11 7.32
N GLU A 10 3.90 10.54 6.62
CA GLU A 10 4.38 11.08 5.35
C GLU A 10 3.39 10.80 4.22
N VAL A 11 2.74 9.63 4.24
CA VAL A 11 1.68 9.28 3.27
C VAL A 11 0.47 10.19 3.44
N VAL A 12 0.02 10.41 4.68
CA VAL A 12 -1.06 11.35 5.03
C VAL A 12 -0.72 12.75 4.54
N ARG A 13 0.49 13.25 4.84
CA ARG A 13 0.96 14.57 4.39
C ARG A 13 0.89 14.72 2.87
N ARG A 14 1.29 13.68 2.12
CA ARG A 14 1.21 13.67 0.65
C ARG A 14 -0.24 13.65 0.14
N CYS A 15 -1.12 12.87 0.76
CA CYS A 15 -2.53 12.83 0.38
C CYS A 15 -3.19 14.20 0.54
N LEU A 16 -2.95 14.86 1.68
CA LEU A 16 -3.44 16.23 1.93
C LEU A 16 -2.86 17.24 0.93
N TYR A 17 -1.54 17.18 0.67
CA TYR A 17 -0.89 18.08 -0.29
C TYR A 17 -1.50 17.96 -1.70
N HIS A 18 -1.89 16.76 -2.11
CA HIS A 18 -2.51 16.51 -3.41
C HIS A 18 -4.04 16.61 -3.41
N ASN A 19 -4.68 16.94 -2.29
CA ASN A 19 -6.14 16.88 -2.12
C ASN A 19 -6.73 15.53 -2.61
N ALA A 20 -6.04 14.43 -2.31
CA ALA A 20 -6.39 13.12 -2.85
C ALA A 20 -7.68 12.61 -2.20
N ALA A 21 -8.67 12.23 -3.00
CA ALA A 21 -9.88 11.54 -2.51
C ALA A 21 -9.65 10.02 -2.29
N ALA A 22 -8.63 9.46 -2.96
CA ALA A 22 -8.29 8.05 -2.88
C ALA A 22 -6.85 7.81 -3.36
N VAL A 23 -6.28 6.67 -2.97
CA VAL A 23 -4.94 6.22 -3.38
C VAL A 23 -4.92 4.72 -3.70
N ILE A 24 -3.97 4.33 -4.55
CA ILE A 24 -3.52 2.95 -4.72
C ILE A 24 -2.09 2.90 -4.22
N LEU A 25 -1.78 1.92 -3.38
CA LEU A 25 -0.42 1.65 -2.92
C LEU A 25 0.24 0.66 -3.87
N ALA A 26 1.55 0.78 -4.08
CA ALA A 26 2.30 -0.21 -4.83
C ALA A 26 3.72 -0.33 -4.29
N HIS A 27 4.25 -1.54 -4.29
CA HIS A 27 5.67 -1.79 -4.10
C HIS A 27 6.10 -2.97 -4.97
N ASN A 28 7.39 -3.02 -5.28
CA ASN A 28 7.98 -4.13 -6.00
C ASN A 28 8.71 -5.06 -5.05
N HIS A 29 8.65 -6.36 -5.33
CA HIS A 29 9.52 -7.36 -4.73
C HIS A 29 10.70 -7.62 -5.68
N PRO A 30 11.94 -7.21 -5.35
CA PRO A 30 13.10 -7.47 -6.21
C PRO A 30 13.38 -8.96 -6.43
N SER A 31 12.85 -9.84 -5.56
CA SER A 31 12.87 -11.30 -5.76
C SER A 31 12.05 -11.76 -6.98
N GLY A 32 11.18 -10.90 -7.51
CA GLY A 32 10.25 -11.22 -8.59
C GLY A 32 8.98 -11.93 -8.16
N VAL A 33 8.85 -12.32 -6.89
CA VAL A 33 7.69 -13.03 -6.33
C VAL A 33 6.66 -12.00 -5.83
N ALA A 34 5.47 -11.97 -6.44
CA ALA A 34 4.42 -11.02 -6.09
C ALA A 34 3.57 -11.43 -4.87
N GLU A 35 3.89 -12.55 -4.21
CA GLU A 35 3.15 -12.97 -3.02
C GLU A 35 3.39 -11.99 -1.86
N PRO A 36 2.32 -11.38 -1.28
CA PRO A 36 2.48 -10.44 -0.17
C PRO A 36 3.01 -11.11 1.09
N SER A 37 3.95 -10.44 1.75
CA SER A 37 4.41 -10.82 3.08
C SER A 37 3.43 -10.37 4.17
N GLN A 38 3.60 -10.90 5.38
CA GLN A 38 2.87 -10.42 6.56
C GLN A 38 3.19 -8.94 6.87
N ALA A 39 4.39 -8.47 6.55
CA ALA A 39 4.76 -7.07 6.72
C ALA A 39 3.95 -6.17 5.77
N ASP A 40 3.75 -6.60 4.52
CA ASP A 40 2.95 -5.88 3.53
C ASP A 40 1.50 -5.75 3.99
N ILE A 41 0.92 -6.85 4.49
CA ILE A 41 -0.44 -6.85 5.06
C ILE A 41 -0.53 -5.89 6.25
N ALA A 42 0.42 -5.97 7.19
CA ALA A 42 0.42 -5.13 8.37
C ALA A 42 0.54 -3.64 8.05
N ILE A 43 1.45 -3.25 7.14
CA ILE A 43 1.62 -1.84 6.76
C ILE A 43 0.41 -1.33 5.98
N THR A 44 -0.18 -2.14 5.10
CA THR A 44 -1.40 -1.80 4.36
C THR A 44 -2.55 -1.49 5.31
N LYS A 45 -2.76 -2.35 6.31
CA LYS A 45 -3.81 -2.13 7.33
C LYS A 45 -3.56 -0.83 8.09
N LYS A 46 -2.32 -0.57 8.50
CA LYS A 46 -1.94 0.67 9.20
C LYS A 46 -2.21 1.91 8.34
N LEU A 47 -1.84 1.87 7.07
CA LEU A 47 -2.07 2.97 6.12
C LEU A 47 -3.56 3.18 5.85
N LYS A 48 -4.33 2.11 5.62
CA LYS A 48 -5.79 2.17 5.44
C LYS A 48 -6.47 2.84 6.63
N THR A 49 -6.13 2.43 7.86
CA THR A 49 -6.68 3.04 9.07
C THR A 49 -6.30 4.51 9.19
N ALA A 50 -5.03 4.88 8.94
CA ALA A 50 -4.59 6.27 9.03
C ALA A 50 -5.21 7.17 7.95
N LEU A 51 -5.37 6.69 6.72
CA LEU A 51 -5.95 7.47 5.63
C LEU A 51 -7.47 7.60 5.76
N ALA A 52 -8.14 6.63 6.37
CA ALA A 52 -9.56 6.72 6.67
C ALA A 52 -9.91 7.87 7.63
N THR A 53 -9.00 8.29 8.53
CA THR A 53 -9.27 9.42 9.45
C THR A 53 -9.30 10.77 8.75
N ILE A 54 -8.85 10.84 7.49
CA ILE A 54 -8.91 12.04 6.64
C ILE A 54 -9.74 11.79 5.37
N GLU A 55 -10.64 10.80 5.41
CA GLU A 55 -11.57 10.45 4.33
C GLU A 55 -10.90 10.06 3.00
N VAL A 56 -9.64 9.63 3.04
CA VAL A 56 -8.92 9.14 1.86
C VAL A 56 -9.05 7.62 1.77
N ARG A 57 -9.65 7.15 0.69
CA ARG A 57 -9.84 5.71 0.45
C ARG A 57 -8.56 5.07 -0.06
N VAL A 58 -8.18 3.93 0.50
CA VAL A 58 -7.16 3.05 -0.12
C VAL A 58 -7.91 2.05 -0.99
N LEU A 59 -7.81 2.21 -2.30
CA LEU A 59 -8.55 1.40 -3.28
C LEU A 59 -7.92 0.04 -3.48
N ASP A 60 -6.59 -0.01 -3.44
CA ASP A 60 -5.83 -1.25 -3.63
C ASP A 60 -4.41 -1.12 -3.08
N HIS A 61 -3.74 -2.26 -2.95
CA HIS A 61 -2.31 -2.38 -2.82
C HIS A 61 -1.78 -3.42 -3.82
N LEU A 62 -0.93 -2.97 -4.74
CA LEU A 62 -0.31 -3.80 -5.77
C LEU A 62 1.09 -4.26 -5.35
N VAL A 63 1.30 -5.57 -5.31
CA VAL A 63 2.64 -6.17 -5.18
C VAL A 63 3.14 -6.53 -6.57
N ILE A 64 4.21 -5.89 -7.02
CA ILE A 64 4.74 -6.03 -8.37
C ILE A 64 5.92 -7.01 -8.34
N GLY A 65 5.72 -8.18 -8.94
CA GLY A 65 6.78 -9.15 -9.23
C GLY A 65 7.32 -9.00 -10.67
N ASN A 66 8.04 -10.02 -11.16
CA ASN A 66 8.62 -9.96 -12.51
C ASN A 66 7.56 -10.09 -13.62
N SER A 67 6.77 -11.16 -13.55
CA SER A 67 5.81 -11.52 -14.60
C SER A 67 4.35 -11.37 -14.17
N MET A 68 4.12 -10.98 -12.92
CA MET A 68 2.78 -10.89 -12.34
C MET A 68 2.70 -9.77 -11.31
N VAL A 69 1.47 -9.28 -11.14
CA VAL A 69 1.10 -8.33 -10.10
C VAL A 69 0.00 -8.98 -9.27
N VAL A 70 0.08 -8.83 -7.96
CA VAL A 70 -0.99 -9.25 -7.04
C VAL A 70 -1.69 -8.01 -6.51
N SER A 71 -3.01 -7.96 -6.69
CA SER A 71 -3.90 -6.97 -6.08
C SER A 71 -4.39 -7.46 -4.71
N PHE A 72 -4.32 -6.60 -3.71
CA PHE A 72 -4.92 -6.87 -2.40
C PHE A 72 -6.44 -6.86 -2.48
N ALA A 73 -7.02 -5.97 -3.29
CA ALA A 73 -8.46 -5.87 -3.49
C ALA A 73 -9.02 -7.15 -4.13
N GLU A 74 -8.38 -7.67 -5.19
CA GLU A 74 -8.79 -8.92 -5.84
C GLU A 74 -8.67 -10.14 -4.90
N ARG A 75 -7.73 -10.09 -3.95
CA ARG A 75 -7.54 -11.13 -2.93
C ARG A 75 -8.38 -10.95 -1.67
N GLY A 76 -9.21 -9.90 -1.58
CA GLY A 76 -10.04 -9.62 -0.40
C GLY A 76 -9.22 -9.26 0.86
N LEU A 77 -8.01 -8.74 0.68
CA LEU A 77 -7.12 -8.31 1.78
C LEU A 77 -7.36 -6.85 2.21
N ILE A 78 -8.20 -6.12 1.47
CA ILE A 78 -8.58 -4.73 1.75
C ILE A 78 -10.07 -4.50 1.50
#